data_AF-A0A8H3HBS5-F1
#
_entry.id   AF-A0A8H3HBS5-F1
#
_cell.length_a   1.000
_cell.length_b   1.000
_cell.length_c   1.000
_cell.angle_alpha   90.00
_cell.angle_beta   90.00
_cell.angle_gamma   90.00
#
_symmetry.space_group_name_H-M   'P 1'
#
loop_
_entity.id
_entity.type
_entity.pdbx_description
1 polymer ?
#
loop_
_entity_poly.entity_id
_entity_poly.type
_entity_poly.pdbx_seq_one_letter_code
_entity_poly.pdbx_strand_id
1 'polypeptide(L)'
;MPSFAGFYATEDECRAWLWANTPEVIEAVPRAGTGAVEIQAREFMRSKRIRDSFFLTRVPLPGPPDPDGPWALMLVRRSSARKEYLAPLRERDYLLRDLVETQFKLKVSDWTVIWYSKHDPELVSEFLSPETVSSDDE
;
A
#
# COMPACT_ATOMS: atom_id res chain seq x y z
N MET A 1 -0.34 4.93 -17.90
CA MET A 1 -0.21 4.97 -16.43
C MET A 1 -1.13 3.93 -15.84
N PRO A 2 -0.61 2.91 -15.17
CA PRO A 2 -1.44 1.90 -14.52
C PRO A 2 -2.13 2.44 -13.25
N SER A 3 -3.31 1.91 -12.94
CA SER A 3 -3.90 1.98 -11.59
C SER A 3 -3.32 0.89 -10.72
N PHE A 4 -2.99 1.23 -9.47
CA PHE A 4 -2.72 0.27 -8.42
C PHE A 4 -3.77 0.40 -7.32
N ALA A 5 -4.20 -0.72 -6.75
CA ALA A 5 -5.18 -0.70 -5.67
C ALA A 5 -4.85 -1.73 -4.59
N GLY A 6 -5.02 -1.30 -3.34
CA GLY A 6 -4.54 -2.02 -2.17
C GLY A 6 -4.64 -1.22 -0.89
N PHE A 7 -3.97 -1.73 0.13
CA PHE A 7 -3.79 -1.04 1.42
C PHE A 7 -2.39 -0.47 1.48
N TYR A 8 -2.15 0.58 2.27
CA TYR A 8 -0.81 1.11 2.44
C TYR A 8 -0.45 1.28 3.91
N ALA A 9 0.84 1.17 4.20
CA ALA A 9 1.45 1.58 5.46
C ALA A 9 2.30 2.81 5.21
N THR A 10 2.11 3.84 6.02
CA THR A 10 2.93 5.04 6.03
C THR A 10 4.36 4.73 6.45
N GLU A 11 5.28 5.66 6.21
CA GLU A 11 6.65 5.54 6.69
C GLU A 11 6.71 5.39 8.22
N ASP A 12 5.90 6.15 8.95
CA ASP A 12 5.85 6.08 10.41
C ASP A 12 5.31 4.73 10.92
N GLU A 13 4.28 4.18 10.28
CA GLU A 13 3.78 2.83 10.59
C GLU A 13 4.83 1.76 10.31
N CYS A 14 5.58 1.89 9.21
CA CYS A 14 6.71 1.00 8.91
C CYS A 14 7.81 1.11 9.97
N ARG A 15 8.14 2.32 10.42
CA ARG A 15 9.15 2.53 11.46
C ARG A 15 8.71 1.97 12.80
N ALA A 16 7.47 2.24 13.21
CA ALA A 16 6.90 1.68 14.43
C ALA A 16 6.93 0.15 14.41
N TRP A 17 6.63 -0.46 13.25
CA TRP A 17 6.73 -1.89 13.06
C TRP A 17 8.16 -2.42 13.26
N LEU A 18 9.16 -1.76 12.65
CA LEU A 18 10.57 -2.16 12.79
C LEU A 18 11.03 -2.10 14.25
N TRP A 19 10.68 -1.02 14.96
CA TRP A 19 10.98 -0.90 16.39
C TRP A 19 10.41 -2.04 17.23
N ALA A 20 9.18 -2.48 16.91
CA ALA A 20 8.49 -3.51 17.68
C ALA A 20 8.91 -4.95 17.32
N ASN A 21 9.34 -5.21 16.08
CA ASN A 21 9.52 -6.58 15.58
C ASN A 21 10.95 -6.90 15.16
N THR A 22 11.75 -5.91 14.77
CA THR A 22 13.15 -6.09 14.30
C THR A 22 14.03 -4.92 14.78
N PRO A 23 14.16 -4.71 16.10
CA PRO A 23 14.89 -3.56 16.65
C PRO A 23 16.34 -3.49 16.17
N GLU A 24 16.98 -4.64 15.90
CA GLU A 24 18.34 -4.74 15.37
C GLU A 24 18.52 -4.02 14.02
N VAL A 25 17.48 -3.97 13.20
CA VAL A 25 17.50 -3.25 11.92
C VAL A 25 17.57 -1.74 12.15
N ILE A 26 16.85 -1.23 13.15
CA ILE A 26 16.85 0.19 13.50
C ILE A 26 18.16 0.57 14.20
N GLU A 27 18.72 -0.30 15.03
CA GLU A 27 20.03 -0.09 15.66
C GLU A 27 21.14 0.02 14.61
N ALA A 28 21.13 -0.86 13.61
CA ALA A 28 22.11 -0.82 12.51
C ALA A 28 21.85 0.35 11.54
N VAL A 29 20.59 0.66 11.27
CA VAL A 29 20.17 1.70 10.33
C VAL A 29 19.02 2.52 10.94
N PRO A 30 19.33 3.62 11.67
CA PRO A 30 18.31 4.43 12.37
C PRO A 30 17.25 5.07 11.48
N ARG A 31 17.55 5.18 10.17
CA ARG A 31 16.66 5.70 9.12
C ARG A 31 15.93 4.61 8.34
N ALA A 32 15.98 3.35 8.79
CA ALA A 32 15.21 2.29 8.16
C ALA A 32 13.71 2.59 8.22
N GLY A 33 13.00 2.28 7.14
CA GLY A 33 11.57 2.56 6.97
C GLY A 33 10.93 1.59 5.98
N THR A 34 10.16 2.10 5.02
CA THR A 34 9.39 1.29 4.07
C THR A 34 10.21 0.22 3.34
N GLY A 35 11.45 0.52 2.93
CA GLY A 35 12.32 -0.45 2.24
C GLY A 35 12.75 -1.64 3.10
N ALA A 36 12.99 -1.42 4.40
CA ALA A 36 13.33 -2.52 5.31
C ALA A 36 12.11 -3.40 5.60
N VAL A 37 10.94 -2.78 5.81
CA VAL A 37 9.67 -3.51 5.97
C VAL A 37 9.31 -4.27 4.69
N GLU A 38 9.59 -3.73 3.51
CA GLU A 38 9.37 -4.39 2.21
C GLU A 38 10.14 -5.72 2.12
N ILE A 39 11.38 -5.76 2.61
CA ILE A 39 12.21 -6.98 2.66
C ILE A 39 11.58 -7.99 3.63
N GLN A 40 11.27 -7.58 4.85
CA GLN A 40 10.66 -8.45 5.88
C GLN A 40 9.31 -9.01 5.43
N ALA A 41 8.48 -8.17 4.81
CA ALA A 41 7.19 -8.57 4.29
C ALA A 41 7.35 -9.55 3.10
N ARG A 42 8.37 -9.41 2.24
CA ARG A 42 8.67 -10.42 1.20
C ARG A 42 9.05 -11.78 1.78
N GLU A 43 9.83 -11.79 2.86
CA GLU A 43 10.20 -13.02 3.55
C GLU A 43 8.99 -13.68 4.21
N PHE A 44 8.17 -12.89 4.90
CA PHE A 44 6.89 -13.33 5.46
C PHE A 44 5.96 -13.91 4.37
N MET A 45 5.84 -13.23 3.23
CA MET A 45 5.02 -13.72 2.12
C MET A 45 5.52 -15.06 1.58
N ARG A 46 6.84 -15.23 1.50
CA ARG A 46 7.47 -16.48 1.07
C ARG A 46 7.21 -17.61 2.07
N SER A 47 7.35 -17.35 3.37
CA SER A 47 7.15 -18.36 4.42
C SER A 47 5.69 -18.83 4.51
N LYS A 48 4.73 -17.92 4.28
CA LYS A 48 3.28 -18.22 4.30
C LYS A 48 2.73 -18.73 2.97
N ARG A 49 3.55 -18.86 1.92
CA ARG A 49 3.15 -19.26 0.55
C ARG A 49 2.05 -18.36 -0.05
N ILE A 50 2.09 -17.05 0.24
CA ILE A 50 1.12 -16.05 -0.24
C ILE A 50 1.69 -15.18 -1.39
N ARG A 51 2.80 -15.62 -1.99
CA ARG A 51 3.64 -14.82 -2.90
C ARG A 51 2.91 -14.30 -4.15
N ASP A 52 1.86 -14.99 -4.58
CA ASP A 52 1.05 -14.62 -5.77
C ASP A 52 -0.29 -13.97 -5.37
N SER A 53 -0.53 -13.79 -4.07
CA SER A 53 -1.74 -13.15 -3.56
C SER A 53 -1.65 -11.64 -3.59
N PHE A 54 -0.46 -11.02 -3.62
CA PHE A 54 -0.30 -9.56 -3.76
C PHE A 54 1.19 -9.27 -3.95
N PHE A 55 1.52 -8.03 -4.32
CA PHE A 55 2.90 -7.56 -4.37
C PHE A 55 3.04 -6.27 -3.57
N LEU A 56 4.27 -5.99 -3.14
CA LEU A 56 4.60 -4.76 -2.44
C LEU A 56 5.17 -3.76 -3.42
N THR A 57 4.73 -2.52 -3.32
CA THR A 57 5.34 -1.40 -4.03
C THR A 57 5.51 -0.22 -3.08
N ARG A 58 6.58 0.54 -3.28
CA ARG A 58 6.70 1.87 -2.69
C ARG A 58 6.05 2.88 -3.62
N VAL A 59 5.18 3.71 -3.07
CA VAL A 59 4.42 4.75 -3.79
C VAL A 59 4.46 6.05 -2.99
N PRO A 60 4.27 7.21 -3.63
CA PRO A 60 3.99 8.44 -2.91
C PRO A 60 2.79 8.24 -1.98
N LEU A 61 2.78 8.93 -0.84
CA LEU A 61 1.60 8.96 0.02
C LEU A 61 0.36 9.40 -0.79
N PRO A 62 -0.79 8.74 -0.57
CA PRO A 62 -2.06 9.23 -1.11
C PRO A 62 -2.39 10.55 -0.41
N GLY A 63 -2.27 11.64 -1.16
CA GLY A 63 -2.38 13.02 -0.73
C GLY A 63 -1.84 13.96 -1.81
N PRO A 64 -1.69 15.26 -1.54
CA PRO A 64 -1.16 16.20 -2.51
C PRO A 64 0.20 15.73 -3.03
N PRO A 65 0.46 15.79 -4.35
CA PRO A 65 1.75 15.42 -4.93
C PRO A 65 2.86 16.23 -4.26
N ASP A 66 3.69 15.56 -3.48
CA ASP A 66 4.94 16.09 -2.98
C ASP A 66 6.07 15.30 -3.66
N PRO A 67 6.85 15.93 -4.57
CA PRO A 67 7.94 15.28 -5.28
C PRO A 67 9.08 14.85 -4.35
N ASP A 68 9.20 15.49 -3.19
CA ASP A 68 10.11 15.11 -2.09
C ASP A 68 9.38 14.33 -0.98
N GLY A 69 8.10 14.02 -1.21
CA GLY A 69 7.15 13.59 -0.21
C GLY A 69 7.36 12.18 0.34
N PRO A 70 6.81 11.89 1.52
CA PRO A 70 7.05 10.61 2.17
C PRO A 70 6.50 9.46 1.34
N TRP A 71 7.29 8.39 1.26
CA TRP A 71 6.91 7.17 0.56
C TRP A 71 6.13 6.25 1.49
N ALA A 72 5.06 5.65 0.98
CA ALA A 72 4.31 4.61 1.66
C ALA A 72 4.64 3.23 1.07
N LEU A 73 4.53 2.19 1.89
CA LEU A 73 4.56 0.81 1.46
C LEU A 73 3.13 0.36 1.14
N MET A 74 2.82 0.18 -0.14
CA MET A 74 1.52 -0.29 -0.59
C MET A 74 1.53 -1.81 -0.83
N LEU A 75 0.57 -2.49 -0.24
CA LEU A 75 0.22 -3.89 -0.49
C LEU A 75 -0.72 -3.95 -1.69
N VAL A 76 -0.14 -4.00 -2.88
CA VAL A 76 -0.87 -4.00 -4.14
C VAL A 76 -1.44 -5.36 -4.42
N ARG A 77 -2.76 -5.43 -4.42
CA ARG A 77 -3.50 -6.63 -4.77
C ARG A 77 -3.89 -6.64 -6.24
N ARG A 78 -4.23 -5.49 -6.79
CA ARG A 78 -4.69 -5.35 -8.17
C ARG A 78 -4.01 -4.20 -8.88
N SER A 79 -3.80 -4.41 -10.17
CA SER A 79 -3.30 -3.39 -11.08
C SER A 79 -4.08 -3.44 -12.39
N SER A 80 -4.32 -2.27 -12.98
CA SER A 80 -4.82 -2.15 -14.36
C SER A 80 -3.84 -1.34 -15.18
N ALA A 81 -3.63 -1.70 -16.44
CA ALA A 81 -2.87 -0.85 -17.36
C ALA A 81 -3.64 0.44 -17.74
N ARG A 82 -4.95 0.47 -17.48
CA ARG A 82 -5.84 1.61 -17.71
C ARG A 82 -5.99 2.42 -16.42
N LYS A 83 -6.30 3.71 -16.55
CA LYS A 83 -6.69 4.59 -15.44
C LYS A 83 -8.14 4.32 -15.07
N GLU A 84 -8.36 3.30 -14.26
CA GLU A 84 -9.70 2.93 -13.77
C GLU A 84 -9.72 2.72 -12.26
N TYR A 85 -10.90 2.88 -11.67
CA TYR A 85 -11.16 2.55 -10.28
C TYR A 85 -11.22 1.04 -10.08
N LEU A 86 -10.61 0.55 -9.01
CA LEU A 86 -10.55 -0.87 -8.66
C LEU A 86 -11.18 -1.09 -7.28
N ALA A 87 -12.48 -1.38 -7.25
CA ALA A 87 -13.27 -1.53 -6.02
C ALA A 87 -12.86 -2.77 -5.20
N PRO A 88 -12.68 -2.72 -3.86
CA PRO A 88 -12.25 -3.86 -3.03
C PRO A 88 -13.15 -5.10 -3.21
N LEU A 89 -12.56 -6.28 -3.33
CA LEU A 89 -13.27 -7.55 -3.25
C LEU A 89 -13.34 -7.99 -1.78
N ARG A 90 -14.51 -7.84 -1.16
CA ARG A 90 -14.71 -7.99 0.29
C ARG A 90 -14.03 -9.23 0.89
N GLU A 91 -14.27 -10.40 0.32
CA GLU A 91 -13.76 -11.65 0.89
C GLU A 91 -12.25 -11.76 0.79
N ARG A 92 -11.65 -11.43 -0.36
CA ARG A 92 -10.22 -11.70 -0.57
C ARG A 92 -9.33 -10.58 -0.07
N ASP A 93 -9.72 -9.34 -0.30
CA ASP A 93 -8.87 -8.19 -0.02
C ASP A 93 -8.84 -7.91 1.49
N TYR A 94 -9.96 -8.06 2.20
CA TYR A 94 -9.97 -7.87 3.66
C TYR A 94 -9.37 -9.05 4.43
N LEU A 95 -9.46 -10.29 3.93
CA LEU A 95 -8.71 -11.41 4.52
C LEU A 95 -7.21 -11.19 4.41
N LEU A 96 -6.75 -10.58 3.32
CA LEU A 96 -5.35 -10.21 3.18
C LEU A 96 -4.97 -9.11 4.19
N ARG A 97 -5.80 -8.07 4.34
CA ARG A 97 -5.59 -7.03 5.35
C ARG A 97 -5.50 -7.63 6.75
N ASP A 98 -6.45 -8.48 7.11
CA ASP A 98 -6.48 -9.15 8.41
C ASP A 98 -5.22 -9.99 8.63
N LEU A 99 -4.78 -10.76 7.63
CA LEU A 99 -3.54 -11.52 7.71
C LEU A 99 -2.32 -10.64 7.96
N VAL A 100 -2.25 -9.47 7.33
CA VAL A 100 -1.13 -8.52 7.47
C VAL A 100 -1.16 -7.86 8.85
N GLU A 101 -2.31 -7.39 9.30
CA GLU A 101 -2.45 -6.72 10.60
C GLU A 101 -2.30 -7.70 11.77
N THR A 102 -2.75 -8.95 11.64
CA THR A 102 -2.73 -9.93 12.75
C THR A 102 -1.46 -10.75 12.80
N GLN A 103 -0.97 -11.26 11.66
CA GLN A 103 0.17 -12.17 11.63
C GLN A 103 1.48 -11.46 11.34
N PHE A 104 1.48 -10.52 10.40
CA PHE A 104 2.65 -9.69 10.14
C PHE A 104 2.73 -8.51 11.11
N LYS A 105 1.62 -8.11 11.75
CA LYS A 105 1.52 -7.00 12.72
C LYS A 105 1.78 -5.61 12.15
N LEU A 106 1.74 -5.46 10.83
CA LEU A 106 1.86 -4.16 10.19
C LEU A 106 0.48 -3.52 10.11
N LYS A 107 0.33 -2.34 10.73
CA LYS A 107 -0.86 -1.52 10.58
C LYS A 107 -0.93 -0.97 9.16
N VAL A 108 -2.10 -1.04 8.54
CA VAL A 108 -2.35 -0.50 7.20
C VAL A 108 -3.63 0.34 7.18
N SER A 109 -3.73 1.19 6.17
CA SER A 109 -4.88 2.04 5.89
C SER A 109 -6.12 1.28 5.43
N ASP A 110 -7.19 2.01 5.15
CA ASP A 110 -8.28 1.52 4.31
C ASP A 110 -7.88 1.39 2.84
N TRP A 111 -8.74 0.71 2.07
CA TRP A 111 -8.51 0.45 0.65
C TRP A 111 -8.37 1.74 -0.14
N THR A 112 -7.28 1.85 -0.90
CA THR A 112 -6.93 3.04 -1.67
C THR A 112 -6.52 2.66 -3.08
N VAL A 113 -6.87 3.51 -4.04
CA VAL A 113 -6.44 3.40 -5.44
C VAL A 113 -5.46 4.54 -5.72
N ILE A 114 -4.29 4.21 -6.27
CA ILE A 114 -3.24 5.18 -6.61
C ILE A 114 -2.88 5.01 -8.08
N TRP A 115 -2.89 6.11 -8.82
CA TRP A 115 -2.31 6.20 -10.16
C TRP A 115 -0.90 6.74 -10.04
N TYR A 116 0.09 5.87 -10.16
CA TYR A 116 1.49 6.24 -10.04
C TYR A 116 2.27 5.75 -11.27
N SER A 117 3.05 6.65 -11.87
CA SER A 117 4.02 6.35 -12.92
C SER A 117 5.42 6.60 -12.38
N LYS A 118 6.29 5.60 -12.43
CA LYS A 118 7.74 5.81 -12.16
C LYS A 118 8.39 6.76 -13.16
N HIS A 119 7.81 6.89 -14.36
CA HIS A 119 8.33 7.74 -15.42
C HIS A 119 7.85 9.19 -15.31
N ASP A 120 6.70 9.42 -14.67
CA ASP A 120 6.09 10.74 -14.53
C ASP A 120 5.54 10.90 -13.09
N PRO A 121 6.42 11.16 -12.10
CA PRO A 121 6.04 11.23 -10.70
C PRO A 121 5.16 12.43 -10.36
N GLU A 122 5.18 13.49 -11.17
CA GLU A 122 4.38 14.71 -11.00
C GLU A 122 2.87 14.51 -11.31
N LEU A 123 2.52 13.40 -11.97
CA LEU A 123 1.14 13.04 -12.32
C LEU A 123 0.53 12.15 -11.22
N VAL A 124 0.35 12.70 -10.01
CA VAL A 124 -0.52 12.10 -8.98
C VAL A 124 -1.82 12.89 -8.98
N SER A 125 -2.86 12.35 -9.63
CA SER A 125 -4.20 12.93 -9.53
C SER A 125 -5.00 12.17 -8.47
N GLU A 126 -5.49 12.88 -7.47
CA GLU A 126 -6.50 12.38 -6.54
C GLU A 126 -7.75 11.91 -7.30
N PHE A 127 -8.38 10.84 -6.81
CA PHE A 127 -9.83 10.85 -6.77
C PHE A 127 -10.26 10.47 -5.36
N LEU A 128 -10.74 11.50 -4.65
CA LEU A 128 -11.65 11.35 -3.53
C LEU A 128 -13.05 11.18 -4.12
N SER A 129 -13.71 10.11 -3.69
CA SER A 129 -15.13 9.80 -3.87
C SER A 129 -15.57 9.34 -5.27
N PRO A 130 -16.14 8.13 -5.42
CA PRO A 130 -17.06 7.91 -6.53
C PRO A 130 -18.20 8.90 -6.37
N GLU A 131 -18.47 9.74 -7.37
CA GLU A 131 -19.79 10.36 -7.47
C GLU A 131 -20.79 9.20 -7.47
N THR A 132 -21.55 9.09 -6.39
CA THR A 132 -22.80 8.35 -6.41
C THR A 132 -23.61 8.99 -7.53
N VAL A 133 -23.67 8.31 -8.67
CA VAL A 133 -24.74 8.55 -9.64
C VAL A 133 -26.01 8.22 -8.86
N SER A 134 -26.64 9.25 -8.30
CA SER A 134 -28.02 9.16 -7.83
C SER A 134 -28.82 8.83 -9.09
N SER A 135 -29.21 7.56 -9.17
CA SER A 135 -30.28 7.13 -10.04
C SER A 135 -31.56 7.71 -9.45
N ASP A 136 -31.88 8.95 -9.79
CA ASP A 136 -33.24 9.48 -9.70
C ASP A 136 -33.70 9.82 -11.11
N ASP A 137 -34.02 8.77 -11.87
CA ASP A 137 -35.03 8.81 -12.93
C ASP A 137 -36.40 8.66 -12.24
N GLU A 138 -37.09 9.78 -11.98
CA GLU A 138 -38.55 9.89 -11.97
C GLU A 138 -39.00 11.26 -12.50
#